data_AF-A0A3D2CKL1-F1
#
_entry.id   AF-A0A3D2CKL1-F1
#
_cell.length_a   1.000
_cell.length_b   1.000
_cell.length_c   1.000
_cell.angle_alpha   90.00
_cell.angle_beta   90.00
_cell.angle_gamma   90.00
#
_symmetry.space_group_name_H-M   'P 1'
#
loop_
_entity.id
_entity.type
_entity.pdbx_description
1 polymer ?
#
loop_
_entity_poly.entity_id
_entity_poly.type
_entity_poly.pdbx_seq_one_letter_code
_entity_poly.pdbx_strand_id
1 'polypeptide(L)'
;MNEYDRLYRQAQRYREMYPEGTRILLLHMGDDPRPVEDNMSGTVKYVDDMCTLHCKFDNGRQLGIIPGEDSFRKLTDEELAEEQADSEDMDEDNGPVMGM
;
A
#
# COMPACT_ATOMS: atom_id res chain seq x y z
N MET A 1 4.45 -21.20 28.05
CA MET A 1 4.47 -19.99 27.20
C MET A 1 3.05 -19.75 26.71
N ASN A 2 2.43 -18.61 27.06
CA ASN A 2 1.12 -18.23 26.52
C ASN A 2 1.24 -17.94 25.03
N GLU A 3 0.31 -18.45 24.22
CA GLU A 3 0.20 -18.10 22.79
C GLU A 3 0.06 -16.60 22.57
N TYR A 4 -0.57 -15.88 23.51
CA TYR A 4 -0.68 -14.42 23.51
C TYR A 4 0.66 -13.69 23.41
N ASP A 5 1.71 -14.16 24.10
CA ASP A 5 3.01 -13.48 24.10
C ASP A 5 3.74 -13.62 22.76
N ARG A 6 3.54 -14.77 22.08
CA ARG A 6 4.08 -15.01 20.74
C ARG A 6 3.40 -14.12 19.70
N LEU A 7 2.07 -14.05 19.75
CA LEU A 7 1.28 -13.20 18.87
C LEU A 7 1.63 -11.73 19.08
N TYR A 8 1.79 -11.29 20.33
CA TYR A 8 2.17 -9.92 20.65
C TYR A 8 3.55 -9.53 20.09
N ARG A 9 4.56 -10.39 20.26
CA ARG A 9 5.90 -10.19 19.66
C ARG A 9 5.87 -10.17 18.14
N GLN A 10 4.97 -10.95 17.55
CA GLN A 10 4.79 -10.97 16.10
C GLN A 10 4.12 -9.69 15.60
N ALA A 11 3.09 -9.20 16.29
CA ALA A 11 2.43 -7.93 15.99
C ALA A 11 3.42 -6.76 16.06
N GLN A 12 4.28 -6.72 17.08
CA GLN A 12 5.31 -5.68 17.18
C GLN A 12 6.31 -5.73 16.02
N ARG A 13 6.76 -6.91 15.61
CA ARG A 13 7.62 -7.05 14.42
C ARG A 13 6.94 -6.57 13.15
N TYR A 14 5.65 -6.85 12.98
CA TYR A 14 4.88 -6.36 11.83
C TYR A 14 4.75 -4.83 11.86
N ARG A 15 4.53 -4.25 13.04
CA ARG A 15 4.49 -2.80 13.23
C ARG A 15 5.82 -2.12 12.90
N GLU A 16 6.95 -2.78 13.15
CA GLU A 16 8.27 -2.30 12.73
C GLU A 16 8.52 -2.46 11.22
N MET A 17 8.02 -3.55 10.62
CA MET A 17 8.16 -3.79 9.17
C MET A 17 7.25 -2.91 8.31
N TYR A 18 6.09 -2.52 8.83
CA TYR A 18 5.08 -1.70 8.15
C TYR A 18 4.78 -0.44 8.98
N PRO A 19 5.67 0.57 8.93
CA PRO A 19 5.45 1.82 9.64
C PRO A 19 4.24 2.56 9.08
N GLU A 20 3.69 3.45 9.92
CA GLU A 20 2.66 4.39 9.50
C GLU A 20 3.11 5.20 8.27
N GLY A 21 2.21 5.37 7.30
CA GLY A 21 2.51 6.01 6.02
C GLY A 21 3.00 5.07 4.93
N THR A 22 3.22 3.78 5.21
CA THR A 22 3.58 2.82 4.15
C THR A 22 2.45 2.70 3.14
N ARG A 23 2.77 2.87 1.86
CA ARG A 23 1.83 2.63 0.76
C ARG A 23 1.79 1.14 0.44
N ILE A 24 0.59 0.62 0.30
CA ILE A 24 0.33 -0.79 0.01
C ILE A 24 -0.70 -0.88 -1.10
N LEU A 25 -0.69 -2.00 -1.80
CA LEU A 25 -1.63 -2.33 -2.85
C LEU A 25 -2.29 -3.65 -2.50
N LEU A 26 -3.61 -3.59 -2.27
CA LEU A 26 -4.43 -4.75 -2.00
C LEU A 26 -4.68 -5.46 -3.32
N LEU A 27 -4.10 -6.65 -3.49
CA LEU A 27 -4.25 -7.46 -4.70
C LEU A 27 -5.60 -8.17 -4.68
N HIS A 28 -5.95 -8.74 -3.53
CA HIS A 28 -7.20 -9.44 -3.35
C HIS A 28 -7.63 -9.35 -1.89
N MET A 29 -8.88 -8.94 -1.70
CA MET A 29 -9.54 -8.97 -0.41
C MET A 29 -10.11 -10.37 -0.19
N GLY A 30 -10.01 -10.90 1.03
CA GLY A 30 -10.55 -12.22 1.39
C GLY A 30 -12.08 -12.33 1.30
N ASP A 31 -12.69 -13.07 2.22
CA ASP A 31 -14.13 -13.38 2.24
C ASP A 31 -15.02 -12.21 2.75
N ASP A 32 -14.72 -10.98 2.33
CA ASP A 32 -15.49 -9.81 2.74
C ASP A 32 -16.79 -9.67 1.92
N PRO A 33 -17.95 -9.42 2.55
CA PRO A 33 -19.24 -9.24 1.87
C PRO A 33 -19.30 -7.94 1.02
N ARG A 34 -18.30 -7.07 1.15
CA ARG A 34 -18.12 -5.85 0.34
C ARG A 34 -16.64 -5.70 -0.05
N PRO A 35 -16.16 -6.55 -0.97
CA PRO A 35 -14.77 -6.51 -1.38
C PRO A 35 -14.44 -5.12 -1.91
N VAL A 36 -13.23 -4.64 -1.59
CA VAL A 36 -12.62 -3.53 -2.30
C VAL A 36 -12.17 -4.06 -3.66
N GLU A 37 -12.14 -3.21 -4.68
CA GLU A 37 -11.60 -3.58 -5.98
C GLU A 37 -10.18 -4.12 -5.84
N ASP A 38 -9.88 -5.15 -6.60
CA ASP A 38 -8.53 -5.68 -6.71
C ASP A 38 -7.58 -4.59 -7.22
N ASN A 39 -6.33 -4.67 -6.78
CA ASN A 39 -5.26 -3.71 -7.07
C ASN A 39 -5.46 -2.30 -6.51
N MET A 40 -6.30 -2.15 -5.48
CA MET A 40 -6.51 -0.86 -4.84
C MET A 40 -5.32 -0.43 -3.99
N SER A 41 -4.84 0.79 -4.21
CA SER A 41 -3.81 1.41 -3.38
C SER A 41 -4.40 1.94 -2.07
N GLY A 42 -3.64 1.77 -0.99
CA GLY A 42 -3.96 2.23 0.34
C GLY A 42 -2.73 2.65 1.11
N THR A 43 -2.95 3.42 2.18
CA THR A 43 -1.91 3.93 3.06
C THR A 43 -2.12 3.35 4.45
N VAL A 44 -1.09 2.68 5.00
CA VAL A 44 -1.08 2.18 6.38
C VAL A 44 -1.17 3.36 7.33
N LYS A 45 -2.14 3.34 8.24
CA LYS A 45 -2.33 4.32 9.31
C LYS A 45 -1.67 3.87 10.60
N TYR A 46 -1.98 2.65 11.04
CA TYR A 46 -1.41 2.04 12.24
C TYR A 46 -1.58 0.52 12.20
N VAL A 47 -0.86 -0.18 13.07
CA VAL A 47 -0.97 -1.63 13.26
C VAL A 47 -1.51 -1.88 14.66
N ASP A 48 -2.59 -2.65 14.77
CA ASP A 48 -3.17 -3.05 16.05
C ASP A 48 -2.45 -4.25 16.66
N ASP A 49 -2.68 -4.48 17.96
CA ASP A 49 -2.06 -5.57 18.73
C ASP A 49 -2.46 -6.98 18.24
N MET A 50 -3.45 -7.08 17.35
CA MET A 50 -3.88 -8.32 16.68
C MET A 50 -3.16 -8.60 15.35
N CYS A 51 -2.06 -7.90 15.04
CA CYS A 51 -1.37 -7.96 13.73
C CYS A 51 -2.22 -7.42 12.56
N THR A 52 -3.26 -6.64 12.81
CA THR A 52 -4.09 -6.05 11.75
C THR A 52 -3.53 -4.69 11.33
N LEU A 53 -3.28 -4.53 10.04
CA LEU A 53 -2.82 -3.28 9.43
C LEU A 53 -4.03 -2.43 9.07
N HIS A 54 -4.30 -1.38 9.84
CA HIS A 54 -5.35 -0.43 9.51
C HIS A 54 -4.89 0.46 8.37
N CYS A 55 -5.49 0.28 7.20
CA CYS A 55 -5.11 0.98 5.98
C CYS A 55 -6.26 1.83 5.47
N LYS A 56 -5.92 3.01 4.96
CA LYS A 56 -6.86 3.91 4.30
C LYS A 56 -6.70 3.77 2.79
N PHE A 57 -7.71 3.24 2.13
CA PHE A 57 -7.76 3.11 0.68
C PHE A 57 -8.12 4.43 0.00
N ASP A 58 -7.68 4.60 -1.24
CA ASP A 58 -7.92 5.82 -2.02
C ASP A 58 -9.42 6.03 -2.33
N ASN A 59 -10.19 4.94 -2.38
CA ASN A 59 -11.66 4.95 -2.49
C ASN A 59 -12.39 5.54 -1.25
N GLY A 60 -11.67 6.18 -0.33
CA GLY A 60 -12.19 6.75 0.89
C GLY A 60 -12.59 5.72 1.96
N ARG A 61 -12.45 4.42 1.68
CA ARG A 61 -12.71 3.33 2.64
C ARG A 61 -11.49 3.14 3.55
N GLN A 62 -11.75 2.80 4.80
CA GLN A 62 -10.72 2.45 5.77
C GLN A 62 -11.00 1.04 6.25
N LEU A 63 -10.03 0.15 6.08
CA LEU A 63 -10.19 -1.28 6.28
C LEU A 63 -8.90 -1.85 6.89
N GLY A 64 -9.08 -2.84 7.76
CA GLY A 64 -7.99 -3.60 8.36
C GLY A 64 -7.57 -4.71 7.41
N ILE A 65 -6.27 -4.89 7.25
CA ILE A 65 -5.69 -5.92 6.38
C ILE A 65 -4.83 -6.82 7.25
N ILE A 66 -4.98 -8.13 7.11
CA ILE A 66 -4.27 -9.10 7.95
C ILE A 66 -3.18 -9.77 7.11
N PRO A 67 -1.89 -9.63 7.48
CA PRO A 67 -0.79 -10.35 6.84
C PRO A 67 -0.99 -11.85 7.04
N GLY A 68 -1.30 -12.54 5.95
CA GLY A 68 -1.53 -14.00 5.92
C GLY A 68 -2.96 -14.40 5.57
N GLU A 69 -3.93 -13.49 5.67
CA GLU A 69 -5.31 -13.71 5.23
C GLU A 69 -5.59 -12.91 3.95
N ASP A 70 -5.17 -11.64 3.92
CA ASP A 70 -5.30 -10.78 2.76
C ASP A 70 -4.07 -10.85 1.86
N SER A 71 -4.32 -10.79 0.55
CA SER A 71 -3.25 -10.68 -0.45
C SER A 71 -2.97 -9.21 -0.71
N PHE A 72 -1.88 -8.69 -0.15
CA PHE A 72 -1.41 -7.34 -0.40
C PHE A 72 0.09 -7.31 -0.65
N ARG A 73 0.53 -6.33 -1.45
CA ARG A 73 1.95 -6.01 -1.62
C ARG A 73 2.25 -4.62 -1.07
N LYS A 74 3.44 -4.42 -0.52
CA LYS A 74 3.94 -3.07 -0.27
C LYS A 74 4.27 -2.43 -1.62
N LEU A 75 3.80 -1.21 -1.82
CA LEU A 75 4.19 -0.38 -2.94
C LEU A 75 5.29 0.53 -2.42
N THR A 76 6.54 0.22 -2.77
CA THR A 76 7.69 1.03 -2.35
C THR A 76 7.63 2.38 -3.06
N ASP A 77 7.96 3.45 -2.32
CA ASP A 77 8.06 4.82 -2.84
C ASP A 77 8.90 4.91 -4.13
N GLU A 78 9.88 4.01 -4.28
CA GLU A 78 10.72 3.85 -5.47
C GLU A 78 9.94 3.48 -6.76
N GLU A 79 8.94 2.57 -6.74
CA GLU A 79 8.18 2.25 -7.97
C GLU A 79 7.21 3.37 -8.36
N LEU A 80 6.75 4.16 -7.38
CA LEU A 80 5.78 5.22 -7.60
C LEU A 80 6.43 6.50 -8.14
N ALA A 81 7.73 6.69 -7.90
CA ALA A 81 8.53 7.73 -8.51
C ALA A 81 8.87 7.42 -9.98
N GLU A 82 9.07 6.14 -10.33
CA GLU A 82 9.38 5.74 -11.71
C GLU A 82 8.16 5.92 -12.67
N GLU A 83 6.92 5.64 -12.23
CA GLU A 83 5.73 5.92 -13.07
C GLU A 83 5.44 7.42 -13.25
N GLN A 84 5.81 8.26 -12.29
CA GLN A 84 5.62 9.72 -12.40
C GLN A 84 6.67 10.36 -13.32
N ALA A 85 7.89 9.81 -13.35
CA ALA A 85 8.95 10.28 -14.27
C ALA A 85 8.74 9.83 -15.74
N ASP A 86 8.11 8.68 -16.00
CA ASP A 86 7.90 8.18 -17.37
C ASP A 86 6.71 8.87 -18.09
N SER A 87 5.83 9.54 -17.34
CA SER A 87 4.68 10.26 -17.91
C SER A 87 4.89 11.76 -18.12
N GLU A 88 6.00 12.33 -17.64
CA GLU A 88 6.31 13.77 -17.76
C GLU A 88 7.34 14.12 -18.85
N ASP A 89 7.85 13.14 -19.63
CA ASP A 89 8.87 13.36 -20.68
C ASP A 89 8.33 13.17 -22.13
N MET A 90 7.03 13.40 -22.35
CA MET A 90 6.43 13.45 -23.71
C MET A 90 5.68 14.76 -24.02
N ASP A 91 6.21 15.91 -23.58
CA ASP A 91 5.80 17.22 -24.11
C ASP A 91 7.03 18.04 -24.53
N GLU A 92 7.90 17.47 -25.36
CA GLU A 92 8.85 18.25 -26.15
C GLU A 92 8.29 18.53 -27.55
N ASP A 93 7.12 19.21 -27.62
CA ASP A 93 6.76 20.02 -28.79
C ASP A 93 7.61 21.29 -28.79
N ASN A 94 8.90 21.13 -29.03
CA ASN A 94 9.78 22.22 -29.43
C ASN A 94 10.32 21.91 -30.83
N GLY A 95 9.42 21.95 -31.81
CA GLY A 95 9.80 22.00 -33.21
C GLY A 95 10.76 23.18 -33.45
N PRO A 96 11.97 22.95 -33.98
CA PRO A 96 13.01 23.98 -34.04
C PRO A 96 12.61 25.11 -34.98
N VAL A 97 12.76 26.34 -34.50
CA VAL A 97 12.76 27.55 -35.33
C VAL A 97 13.92 27.48 -36.35
N MET A 98 13.64 26.92 -37.53
CA MET A 98 14.38 27.11 -38.78
C MET A 98 13.41 27.82 -39.72
N GLY A 99 13.68 28.94 -40.37
CA GLY A 99 14.86 29.77 -40.54
C GLY A 99 14.57 30.63 -41.77
N MET A 100 14.99 31.90 -41.74
CA MET A 100 14.90 32.94 -42.80
C MET A 100 13.52 33.54 -43.10
#